data_AF-R4L9B8-F1
#
_entry.id   AF-R4L9B8-F1
#
_cell.length_a   1.000
_cell.length_b   1.000
_cell.length_c   1.000
_cell.angle_alpha   90.00
_cell.angle_beta   90.00
_cell.angle_gamma   90.00
#
_symmetry.space_group_name_H-M   'P 1'
#
loop_
_entity.id
_entity.type
_entity.pdbx_description
1 polymer ?
#
loop_
_entity_poly.entity_id
_entity_poly.type
_entity_poly.pdbx_seq_one_letter_code
_entity_poly.pdbx_strand_id
1 'polypeptide(L)'
;VNPYNPDILPDLEAYVHEQVSSQTYSLDANLCLLRLYQFEPERMSIQIVSLILVKALMAMPAPDFSLCLFLIPERVQMEEQFKTLIVLSHYLETARFRQFWDEAAKNRGIV
;
A
#
# COMPACT_ATOMS: atom_id res chain seq x y z
N VAL A 1 -21.92 -12.38 -0.25
CA VAL A 1 -21.41 -11.01 -0.46
C VAL A 1 -20.67 -11.01 -1.76
N ASN A 2 -21.07 -10.20 -2.75
CA ASN A 2 -20.37 -10.14 -4.04
C ASN A 2 -19.10 -9.28 -3.86
N PRO A 3 -17.88 -9.87 -3.88
CA PRO A 3 -16.63 -9.13 -3.63
C PRO A 3 -16.31 -8.10 -4.71
N TYR A 4 -17.08 -8.09 -5.80
CA TYR A 4 -16.93 -7.19 -6.94
C TYR A 4 -18.02 -6.12 -7.01
N ASN A 5 -18.81 -5.92 -5.95
CA ASN A 5 -19.77 -4.83 -5.93
C ASN A 5 -19.04 -3.49 -5.70
N PRO A 6 -19.03 -2.53 -6.64
CA PRO A 6 -18.34 -1.25 -6.43
C PRO A 6 -18.84 -0.46 -5.22
N ASP A 7 -20.05 -0.74 -4.73
CA ASP A 7 -20.60 -0.10 -3.52
C ASP A 7 -19.81 -0.42 -2.24
N ILE A 8 -19.00 -1.50 -2.19
CA ILE A 8 -18.20 -1.83 -1.01
C ILE A 8 -16.88 -1.04 -0.93
N LEU A 9 -16.54 -0.29 -1.98
CA LEU A 9 -15.27 0.43 -2.08
C LEU A 9 -15.09 1.47 -0.95
N PRO A 10 -16.09 2.33 -0.62
CA PRO A 10 -15.97 3.27 0.50
C PRO A 10 -15.79 2.58 1.86
N ASP A 11 -16.45 1.43 2.07
CA ASP A 11 -16.31 0.65 3.30
C ASP A 11 -14.89 0.07 3.44
N LEU A 12 -14.32 -0.42 2.34
CA LEU A 12 -12.95 -0.91 2.29
C LEU A 12 -11.93 0.20 2.52
N GLU A 13 -12.13 1.38 1.94
CA GLU A 13 -11.27 2.56 2.19
C GLU A 13 -11.32 2.98 3.67
N ALA A 14 -12.53 3.04 4.24
CA ALA A 14 -12.71 3.32 5.67
C ALA A 14 -12.01 2.25 6.53
N TYR A 15 -12.08 0.99 6.13
CA TYR A 15 -11.41 -0.11 6.82
C TYR A 15 -9.87 0.00 6.74
N VAL A 16 -9.29 0.54 5.66
CA VAL A 16 -7.85 0.86 5.63
C VAL A 16 -7.50 1.93 6.66
N HIS A 17 -8.31 2.98 6.80
CA HIS A 17 -8.10 3.98 7.85
C HIS A 17 -8.27 3.41 9.26
N GLU A 18 -9.23 2.50 9.45
CA GLU A 18 -9.41 1.76 10.70
C GLU A 18 -8.18 0.90 11.02
N GLN A 19 -7.61 0.21 10.03
CA GLN A 19 -6.37 -0.56 10.20
C GLN A 19 -5.22 0.33 10.70
N VAL A 20 -5.08 1.55 10.17
CA VAL A 20 -4.06 2.50 10.59
C VAL A 20 -4.27 2.95 12.04
N SER A 21 -5.50 3.37 12.38
CA SER A 21 -5.83 3.87 13.72
C SER A 21 -5.82 2.79 14.80
N SER A 22 -6.37 1.62 14.50
CA SER A 22 -6.47 0.47 15.43
C SER A 22 -5.22 -0.42 15.42
N GLN A 23 -4.21 -0.07 14.63
CA GLN A 23 -2.97 -0.84 14.47
C GLN A 23 -3.19 -2.30 14.03
N THR A 24 -4.30 -2.58 13.33
CA THR A 24 -4.59 -3.89 12.74
C THR A 24 -4.06 -3.97 11.32
N TYR A 25 -4.07 -5.19 10.76
CA TYR A 25 -3.65 -5.46 9.40
C TYR A 25 -4.46 -6.61 8.81
N SER A 26 -5.02 -6.40 7.61
CA SER A 26 -5.72 -7.42 6.84
C SER A 26 -5.32 -7.34 5.37
N LEU A 27 -4.44 -8.26 4.95
CA LEU A 27 -3.98 -8.35 3.56
C LEU A 27 -5.14 -8.62 2.60
N ASP A 28 -6.05 -9.53 2.94
CA ASP A 28 -7.17 -9.91 2.06
C ASP A 28 -8.07 -8.72 1.72
N ALA A 29 -8.37 -7.86 2.70
CA ALA A 29 -9.16 -6.65 2.49
C ALA A 29 -8.40 -5.65 1.60
N ASN A 30 -7.10 -5.48 1.84
CA ASN A 30 -6.25 -4.58 1.06
C ASN A 30 -6.12 -5.04 -0.41
N LEU A 31 -5.90 -6.34 -0.65
CA LEU A 31 -5.86 -6.91 -2.00
C LEU A 31 -7.21 -6.82 -2.71
N CYS A 32 -8.32 -7.03 -1.99
CA CYS A 32 -9.66 -6.85 -2.53
C CYS A 32 -9.88 -5.40 -3.01
N LEU A 33 -9.50 -4.41 -2.20
CA LEU A 33 -9.60 -3.00 -2.54
C LEU A 33 -8.72 -2.63 -3.75
N LEU A 34 -7.45 -3.04 -3.75
CA LEU A 34 -6.53 -2.80 -4.88
C LEU A 34 -7.08 -3.42 -6.17
N ARG A 35 -7.66 -4.62 -6.08
CA ARG A 35 -8.28 -5.29 -7.23
C ARG A 35 -9.52 -4.57 -7.73
N LEU A 36 -10.35 -4.00 -6.84
CA LEU A 36 -11.48 -3.16 -7.23
C LEU A 36 -11.01 -1.89 -7.95
N TYR A 37 -9.95 -1.26 -7.48
CA TYR A 37 -9.36 -0.10 -8.18
C TYR A 37 -8.81 -0.45 -9.57
N GLN A 38 -8.45 -1.71 -9.86
CA GLN A 38 -8.10 -2.13 -11.22
C GLN A 38 -9.32 -2.12 -12.16
N PHE A 39 -10.52 -2.41 -11.64
CA PHE A 39 -11.76 -2.34 -12.41
C PHE A 39 -12.29 -0.91 -12.55
N GLU A 40 -12.12 -0.08 -11.52
CA GLU A 40 -12.55 1.33 -11.50
C GLU A 40 -11.37 2.28 -11.21
N PRO A 41 -10.47 2.51 -12.19
CA PRO A 41 -9.27 3.32 -11.99
C PRO A 41 -9.55 4.79 -11.65
N GLU A 42 -10.72 5.32 -12.02
CA GLU A 42 -11.13 6.69 -11.73
C GLU A 42 -11.40 6.94 -10.23
N ARG A 43 -11.71 5.88 -9.48
CA ARG A 43 -11.98 5.94 -8.04
C ARG A 43 -10.74 5.66 -7.19
N MET A 44 -9.60 5.36 -7.82
CA MET A 44 -8.38 5.00 -7.10
C MET A 44 -7.87 6.17 -6.26
N SER A 45 -7.87 6.00 -4.93
CA SER A 45 -7.26 6.96 -4.03
C SER A 45 -5.78 6.65 -3.82
N ILE A 46 -4.94 7.55 -4.29
CA ILE A 46 -3.49 7.46 -4.15
C ILE A 46 -3.06 7.39 -2.67
N GLN A 47 -3.73 8.13 -1.79
CA GLN A 47 -3.45 8.13 -0.35
C GLN A 47 -3.72 6.75 0.28
N ILE A 48 -4.85 6.12 -0.09
CA ILE A 48 -5.21 4.79 0.40
C ILE A 48 -4.19 3.74 -0.07
N VAL A 49 -3.78 3.81 -1.34
CA VAL A 49 -2.77 2.91 -1.89
C VAL A 49 -1.43 3.06 -1.15
N SER A 50 -1.00 4.29 -0.86
CA SER A 50 0.20 4.56 -0.06
C SER A 50 0.09 3.95 1.35
N LEU A 51 -1.04 4.10 2.03
CA LEU A 51 -1.28 3.49 3.35
C LEU A 51 -1.20 1.97 3.32
N ILE A 52 -1.80 1.34 2.31
CA ILE A 52 -1.74 -0.13 2.12
C ILE A 52 -0.29 -0.59 1.96
N LEU A 53 0.49 0.09 1.12
CA LEU A 53 1.89 -0.27 0.89
C LEU A 53 2.75 -0.08 2.14
N VAL A 54 2.54 1.00 2.90
CA VAL A 54 3.25 1.21 4.18
C VAL A 54 2.88 0.12 5.19
N LYS A 55 1.61 -0.26 5.28
CA LYS A 55 1.17 -1.38 6.13
C LYS A 55 1.80 -2.70 5.71
N ALA A 56 1.84 -2.99 4.41
CA ALA A 56 2.51 -4.17 3.87
C ALA A 56 4.03 -4.17 4.13
N LEU A 57 4.67 -3.01 4.07
CA LEU A 57 6.08 -2.84 4.40
C LEU A 57 6.37 -3.17 5.87
N MET A 58 5.44 -2.87 6.77
CA MET A 58 5.51 -3.21 8.20
C MET A 58 5.26 -4.71 8.48
N ALA A 59 4.64 -5.43 7.53
CA ALA A 59 4.36 -6.86 7.65
C ALA A 59 5.51 -7.76 7.15
N MET A 60 6.63 -7.16 6.75
CA MET A 60 7.85 -7.89 6.37
C MET A 60 8.29 -8.88 7.47
N PRO A 61 8.74 -10.09 7.11
CA PRO A 61 9.25 -10.51 5.79
C PRO A 61 8.21 -11.12 4.84
N ALA A 62 6.91 -11.00 5.12
CA ALA A 62 5.89 -11.50 4.20
C ALA A 62 5.96 -10.80 2.83
N PRO A 63 5.64 -11.48 1.71
CA PRO A 63 5.75 -10.92 0.35
C PRO A 63 4.64 -9.91 0.00
N ASP A 64 3.91 -9.43 1.01
CA ASP A 64 2.70 -8.63 0.90
C ASP A 64 2.92 -7.33 0.12
N PHE A 65 4.08 -6.68 0.32
CA PHE A 65 4.43 -5.46 -0.40
C PHE A 65 4.46 -5.69 -1.92
N SER A 66 5.16 -6.73 -2.36
CA SER A 66 5.28 -7.09 -3.77
C SER A 66 3.96 -7.53 -4.38
N LEU A 67 3.11 -8.23 -3.61
CA LEU A 67 1.75 -8.61 -4.03
C LEU A 67 0.87 -7.37 -4.27
N CYS A 68 0.87 -6.43 -3.32
CA CYS A 68 0.15 -5.17 -3.45
C CYS A 68 0.67 -4.35 -4.64
N LEU A 69 1.99 -4.25 -4.79
CA LEU A 69 2.62 -3.51 -5.88
C LEU A 69 2.20 -4.03 -7.26
N PHE A 70 2.13 -5.35 -7.43
CA PHE A 70 1.70 -5.97 -8.69
C PHE A 70 0.26 -5.61 -9.10
N LEU A 71 -0.60 -5.27 -8.13
CA LEU A 71 -1.97 -4.85 -8.41
C LEU A 71 -2.08 -3.36 -8.77
N ILE A 72 -1.05 -2.55 -8.49
CA ILE A 72 -1.06 -1.12 -8.77
C ILE A 72 -0.62 -0.86 -10.22
N PRO A 73 -1.33 -0.04 -11.01
CA PRO A 73 -0.92 0.30 -12.37
C PRO A 73 0.45 0.96 -12.43
N GLU A 74 1.27 0.61 -13.45
CA GLU A 74 2.63 1.15 -13.62
C GLU A 74 2.69 2.69 -13.59
N ARG A 75 1.70 3.35 -14.20
CA ARG A 75 1.60 4.83 -14.18
C ARG A 75 1.60 5.42 -12.77
N VAL A 76 0.97 4.72 -11.81
CA VAL A 76 0.89 5.14 -10.41
C VAL A 76 2.19 4.79 -9.70
N GLN A 77 2.77 3.62 -9.97
CA GLN A 77 4.07 3.23 -9.43
C GLN A 77 5.20 4.21 -9.80
N MET A 78 5.05 4.94 -10.91
CA MET A 78 6.03 5.94 -11.36
C MET A 78 6.02 7.24 -10.55
N GLU A 79 5.03 7.48 -9.69
CA GLU A 79 5.03 8.66 -8.83
C GLU A 79 6.12 8.55 -7.75
N GLU A 80 6.63 9.72 -7.34
CA GLU A 80 7.79 9.81 -6.44
C GLU A 80 7.57 9.11 -5.10
N GLN A 81 6.36 9.26 -4.52
CA GLN A 81 5.99 8.62 -3.26
C GLN A 81 6.11 7.07 -3.33
N PHE A 82 5.64 6.47 -4.43
CA PHE A 82 5.68 5.02 -4.61
C PHE A 82 7.08 4.53 -4.93
N LYS A 83 7.85 5.29 -5.72
CA LYS A 83 9.28 5.01 -5.94
C LYS A 83 10.03 4.95 -4.61
N THR A 84 9.81 5.89 -3.72
CA THR A 84 10.45 5.86 -2.40
C THR A 84 10.01 4.65 -1.58
N LEU A 85 8.72 4.31 -1.57
CA LEU A 85 8.24 3.10 -0.88
C LEU A 85 8.89 1.82 -1.45
N ILE A 86 9.06 1.72 -2.76
CA ILE A 86 9.75 0.60 -3.41
C ILE A 86 11.22 0.53 -2.99
N VAL A 87 11.91 1.68 -2.95
CA VAL A 87 13.31 1.76 -2.48
C VAL A 87 13.42 1.33 -1.01
N LEU A 88 12.49 1.78 -0.16
CA LEU A 88 12.42 1.38 1.25
C LEU A 88 12.21 -0.13 1.41
N SER A 89 11.30 -0.73 0.63
CA SER A 89 11.11 -2.18 0.59
C SER A 89 12.39 -2.90 0.21
N HIS A 90 13.08 -2.46 -0.84
CA HIS A 90 14.32 -3.05 -1.28
C HIS A 90 15.43 -3.00 -0.21
N TYR A 91 15.55 -1.90 0.54
CA TYR A 91 16.51 -1.82 1.64
C TYR A 91 16.19 -2.78 2.77
N LEU A 92 14.91 -2.98 3.10
CA LEU A 92 14.52 -3.95 4.10
C LEU A 92 14.76 -5.39 3.63
N GLU A 93 14.43 -5.72 2.37
CA GLU A 93 14.70 -7.04 1.76
C GLU A 93 16.20 -7.38 1.75
N THR A 94 17.06 -6.38 1.53
CA THR A 94 18.52 -6.54 1.50
C THR A 94 19.19 -6.28 2.87
N ALA A 95 18.41 -6.17 3.94
CA ALA A 95 18.85 -5.90 5.31
C ALA A 95 19.72 -4.64 5.48
N ARG A 96 19.55 -3.63 4.60
CA ARG A 96 20.27 -2.36 4.61
C ARG A 96 19.56 -1.32 5.49
N PHE A 97 19.42 -1.63 6.78
CA PHE A 97 18.63 -0.83 7.72
C PHE A 97 19.09 0.62 7.85
N ARG A 98 20.40 0.89 7.76
CA ARG A 98 20.91 2.26 7.84
C ARG A 98 20.39 3.13 6.69
N GLN A 99 20.48 2.62 5.46
CA GLN A 99 19.99 3.32 4.27
C GLN A 99 18.47 3.48 4.31
N PHE A 100 17.76 2.46 4.81
CA PHE A 100 16.32 2.54 5.06
C PHE A 100 15.96 3.71 5.98
N TRP A 101 16.59 3.82 7.16
CA TRP A 101 16.27 4.89 8.11
C TRP A 101 16.70 6.28 7.60
N ASP A 102 17.80 6.38 6.87
CA ASP A 102 18.25 7.64 6.25
C ASP A 102 17.24 8.13 5.20
N GLU A 103 16.74 7.24 4.33
CA GLU A 103 15.72 7.59 3.33
C GLU A 103 14.34 7.83 3.96
N ALA A 104 13.92 7.01 4.93
CA ALA A 104 12.66 7.20 5.63
C ALA A 104 12.62 8.53 6.40
N ALA A 105 13.76 8.97 6.96
CA ALA A 105 13.86 10.25 7.65
C ALA A 105 13.73 11.46 6.71
N LYS A 106 14.25 11.37 5.49
CA LYS A 106 14.11 12.42 4.46
C LYS A 106 12.67 12.53 3.95
N ASN A 107 11.96 11.41 3.88
CA ASN A 107 10.67 11.33 3.22
C ASN A 107 9.50 11.09 4.21
N ARG A 108 9.57 11.69 5.40
CA ARG A 108 8.52 11.55 6.43
C ARG A 108 7.13 12.06 6.03
N GLY A 109 7.02 12.83 4.94
CA GLY A 109 5.76 13.36 4.41
C GLY A 109 5.15 12.55 3.26
N ILE A 110 5.60 11.30 3.02
CA ILE A 110 5.03 10.42 1.99
C ILE A 110 3.57 10.03 2.26
N VAL A 111 3.13 10.14 3.52
CA VAL A 111 1.77 9.84 3.96
C VAL A 111 1.23 11.00 4.79
#